data_AF-A0A0A1H882-F1
#
_entry.id   AF-A0A0A1H882-F1
#
_cell.length_a   1.000
_cell.length_b   1.000
_cell.length_c   1.000
_cell.angle_alpha   90.00
_cell.angle_beta   90.00
_cell.angle_gamma   90.00
#
_symmetry.space_group_name_H-M   'P 1'
#
loop_
_entity.id
_entity.type
_entity.pdbx_description
1 polymer ?
#
loop_
_entity_poly.entity_id
_entity_poly.type
_entity_poly.pdbx_seq_one_letter_code
_entity_poly.pdbx_strand_id
1 'polypeptide(L)'
;LGHDIEAAWLINRTTDILCDTELSEKIGKMTDDLVSEVYKVAFDGRSIPVEAENGIVKEDRVWWVQAEAINGFLDAYERHPEKKEYLNAAKAVWDYIKEVIIDKREGSEWYWYVDAEGVPAKEPIVEPWKCPYHNG
;
A
#
# COMPACT_ATOMS: atom_id res chain seq x y z
N LEU A 1 7.29 4.08 3.92
CA LEU A 1 6.92 3.18 2.80
C LEU A 1 5.40 2.99 2.74
N GLY A 2 4.79 2.27 3.69
CA GLY A 2 3.32 2.16 3.74
C GLY A 2 2.59 3.49 3.96
N HIS A 3 3.02 4.28 4.95
CA HIS A 3 2.43 5.60 5.19
C HIS A 3 2.65 6.59 4.03
N ASP A 4 3.73 6.44 3.26
CA ASP A 4 4.05 7.37 2.17
C ASP A 4 3.06 7.19 1.01
N ILE A 5 2.77 5.94 0.65
CA ILE A 5 1.80 5.62 -0.41
C ILE A 5 0.36 5.88 0.04
N GLU A 6 0.04 5.64 1.32
CA GLU A 6 -1.25 6.02 1.92
C GLU A 6 -1.46 7.53 1.89
N ALA A 7 -0.48 8.29 2.37
CA ALA A 7 -0.54 9.74 2.39
C ALA A 7 -0.72 10.31 0.98
N ALA A 8 -0.04 9.75 -0.02
CA ALA A 8 -0.14 10.21 -1.39
C ALA A 8 -1.60 10.20 -1.91
N TRP A 9 -2.30 9.07 -1.80
CA TRP A 9 -3.67 8.97 -2.31
C TRP A 9 -4.69 9.72 -1.44
N LEU A 10 -4.49 9.77 -0.11
CA LEU A 10 -5.36 10.55 0.78
C LEU A 10 -5.27 12.06 0.53
N ILE A 11 -4.06 12.55 0.29
CA ILE A 11 -3.83 13.96 -0.03
C ILE A 11 -4.47 14.31 -1.38
N ASN A 12 -4.24 13.48 -2.39
CA ASN A 12 -4.86 13.59 -3.71
C ASN A 12 -6.39 13.59 -3.62
N ARG A 13 -6.96 12.66 -2.85
CA ARG A 13 -8.41 12.61 -2.60
C ARG A 13 -8.93 13.87 -1.91
N THR A 14 -8.16 14.40 -0.96
CA THR A 14 -8.51 15.64 -0.26
C THR A 14 -8.55 16.82 -1.22
N THR A 15 -7.55 16.96 -2.10
CA THR A 15 -7.53 18.06 -3.08
C THR A 15 -8.67 17.94 -4.10
N ASP A 16 -9.03 16.72 -4.50
CA ASP A 16 -10.18 16.48 -5.37
C ASP A 16 -11.50 16.96 -4.73
N ILE A 17 -11.67 16.73 -3.41
CA ILE A 17 -12.86 17.16 -2.67
C ILE A 17 -12.92 18.68 -2.52
N LEU A 18 -11.77 19.33 -2.33
CA LEU A 18 -11.69 20.79 -2.22
C LEU A 18 -11.96 21.50 -3.55
N CYS A 19 -11.86 20.79 -4.68
CA CYS A 19 -12.01 21.33 -6.03
C CYS A 19 -11.07 22.52 -6.32
N ASP A 20 -9.93 22.57 -5.64
CA ASP A 20 -8.89 23.60 -5.83
C ASP A 20 -7.84 23.06 -6.82
N THR A 21 -7.89 23.56 -8.05
CA THR A 21 -7.01 23.11 -9.13
C THR A 21 -5.57 23.55 -8.94
N GLU A 22 -5.33 24.73 -8.35
CA GLU A 22 -3.97 25.21 -8.09
C GLU A 22 -3.30 24.36 -7.00
N LEU A 23 -4.07 24.05 -5.95
CA LEU A 23 -3.61 23.17 -4.88
C LEU A 23 -3.36 21.75 -5.39
N SER A 24 -4.29 21.22 -6.21
CA SER A 24 -4.15 19.91 -6.85
C SER A 24 -2.89 19.81 -7.71
N GLU A 25 -2.59 20.83 -8.53
CA GLU A 25 -1.37 20.83 -9.35
C GLU A 25 -0.09 20.94 -8.52
N LYS A 26 -0.10 21.78 -7.47
CA LYS A 26 1.07 21.98 -6.62
C LYS A 26 1.38 20.74 -5.78
N ILE A 27 0.34 20.14 -5.20
CA ILE A 27 0.48 18.99 -4.31
C ILE A 27 0.60 17.68 -5.09
N GLY A 28 -0.04 17.57 -6.25
CA GLY A 28 0.03 16.39 -7.12
C GLY A 28 1.45 16.03 -7.51
N LYS A 29 2.34 17.01 -7.71
CA LYS A 29 3.77 16.74 -7.95
C LYS A 29 4.46 16.07 -6.76
N MET A 30 4.11 16.46 -5.53
CA MET A 30 4.68 15.87 -4.33
C MET A 30 4.17 14.45 -4.12
N THR A 31 2.88 14.19 -4.35
CA THR A 31 2.30 12.85 -4.24
C THR A 31 2.80 11.93 -5.36
N ASP A 32 3.01 12.44 -6.57
CA ASP A 32 3.66 11.73 -7.67
C ASP A 32 5.09 11.29 -7.31
N ASP A 33 5.87 12.19 -6.71
CA ASP A 33 7.24 11.88 -6.26
C ASP A 33 7.23 10.81 -5.17
N LEU A 34 6.30 10.88 -4.20
CA LEU A 34 6.15 9.85 -3.16
C LEU A 34 5.83 8.48 -3.75
N VAL A 35 4.83 8.37 -4.63
CA VAL A 35 4.47 7.09 -5.25
C VAL A 35 5.60 6.56 -6.12
N SER A 36 6.27 7.44 -6.87
CA SER A 36 7.43 7.08 -7.71
C SER A 36 8.57 6.50 -6.88
N GLU A 37 8.85 7.08 -5.71
CA GLU A 37 9.91 6.59 -4.83
C GLU A 37 9.53 5.26 -4.17
N VAL A 38 8.27 5.13 -3.70
CA VAL A 38 7.76 3.85 -3.18
C VAL A 38 7.86 2.75 -4.24
N TYR A 39 7.48 3.03 -5.48
CA TYR A 39 7.59 2.07 -6.58
C TYR A 39 9.04 1.66 -6.85
N LYS A 40 10.00 2.59 -6.83
CA LYS A 40 11.40 2.30 -7.15
C LYS A 40 12.14 1.57 -6.05
N VAL A 41 11.89 1.93 -4.80
CA VAL A 41 12.74 1.54 -3.67
C VAL A 41 12.12 0.44 -2.83
N ALA A 42 10.79 0.37 -2.77
CA ALA A 42 10.09 -0.51 -1.84
C ALA A 42 9.30 -1.63 -2.53
N PHE A 43 8.80 -1.40 -3.74
CA PHE A 43 8.09 -2.44 -4.47
C PHE A 43 9.06 -3.49 -5.03
N ASP A 44 8.96 -4.72 -4.54
CA ASP A 44 9.83 -5.85 -4.93
C ASP A 44 9.32 -6.61 -6.18
N GLY A 45 8.29 -6.08 -6.84
CA GLY A 45 7.59 -6.74 -7.94
C GLY A 45 6.34 -7.51 -7.52
N ARG A 46 6.13 -7.72 -6.22
CA ARG A 46 4.94 -8.42 -5.67
C ARG A 46 4.32 -7.73 -4.46
N SER A 47 5.10 -7.04 -3.63
CA SER A 47 4.68 -6.53 -2.32
C SER A 47 5.55 -5.35 -1.89
N ILE A 48 5.23 -4.76 -0.74
CA ILE A 48 5.99 -3.64 -0.16
C ILE A 48 6.31 -3.93 1.32
N PRO A 49 7.56 -3.74 1.78
CA PRO A 49 7.91 -3.83 3.21
C PRO A 49 7.25 -2.71 4.01
N VAL A 50 7.08 -2.93 5.32
CA VAL A 50 6.40 -1.95 6.19
C VAL A 50 7.14 -0.61 6.27
N GLU A 51 8.44 -0.66 6.53
CA GLU A 51 9.27 0.53 6.73
C GLU A 51 10.75 0.24 6.46
N ALA A 52 11.52 1.31 6.28
CA ALA A 52 12.96 1.26 6.29
C ALA A 52 13.48 2.40 7.18
N GLU A 53 14.38 2.08 8.12
CA GLU A 53 14.96 3.03 9.05
C GLU A 53 16.49 2.95 8.98
N ASN A 54 17.16 4.09 8.77
CA ASN A 54 18.62 4.17 8.66
C ASN A 54 19.23 3.20 7.62
N GLY A 55 18.49 2.94 6.53
CA GLY A 55 18.90 2.00 5.47
C GLY A 55 18.64 0.52 5.79
N ILE A 56 18.08 0.21 6.96
CA ILE A 56 17.66 -1.15 7.34
C ILE A 56 16.18 -1.29 6.99
N VAL A 57 15.88 -2.21 6.08
CA VAL A 57 14.51 -2.53 5.67
C VAL A 57 13.91 -3.53 6.67
N LYS A 58 12.71 -3.24 7.15
CA LYS A 58 11.90 -4.21 7.89
C LYS A 58 11.10 -5.03 6.89
N GLU A 59 11.56 -6.25 6.64
CA GLU A 59 11.06 -7.14 5.58
C GLU A 59 9.68 -7.74 5.88
N ASP A 60 9.06 -7.45 7.02
CA ASP A 60 7.70 -7.91 7.30
C ASP A 60 6.70 -7.30 6.30
N ARG A 61 5.82 -8.15 5.76
CA ARG A 61 4.73 -7.74 4.89
C ARG A 61 3.46 -7.58 5.74
N VAL A 62 3.27 -6.36 6.22
CA VAL A 62 2.12 -5.98 7.06
C VAL A 62 0.88 -5.74 6.21
N TRP A 63 -0.26 -6.22 6.68
CA TRP A 63 -1.52 -6.29 5.93
C TRP A 63 -2.00 -4.94 5.37
N TRP A 64 -2.07 -3.90 6.20
CA TRP A 64 -2.55 -2.57 5.83
C TRP A 64 -1.63 -1.92 4.80
N VAL A 65 -0.32 -2.13 4.90
CA VAL A 65 0.66 -1.62 3.93
C VAL A 65 0.38 -2.15 2.54
N GLN A 66 -0.02 -3.43 2.43
CA GLN A 66 -0.36 -4.02 1.13
C GLN A 66 -1.69 -3.46 0.59
N ALA A 67 -2.67 -3.23 1.47
CA ALA A 67 -3.94 -2.62 1.07
C ALA A 67 -3.72 -1.18 0.55
N GLU A 68 -2.95 -0.37 1.27
CA GLU A 68 -2.66 1.01 0.87
C GLU A 68 -1.78 1.10 -0.38
N ALA A 69 -0.91 0.11 -0.60
CA ALA A 69 -0.17 0.00 -1.84
C ALA A 69 -1.07 -0.17 -3.07
N ILE A 70 -2.15 -0.96 -2.96
CA ILE A 70 -3.14 -1.06 -4.05
C ILE A 70 -3.78 0.30 -4.31
N ASN A 71 -4.26 0.97 -3.26
CA ASN A 71 -4.94 2.26 -3.37
C ASN A 71 -4.04 3.32 -4.02
N GLY A 72 -2.79 3.47 -3.53
CA GLY A 72 -1.88 4.47 -4.06
C GLY A 72 -1.39 4.19 -5.47
N PHE A 73 -1.17 2.92 -5.84
CA PHE A 73 -0.83 2.59 -7.22
C PHE A 73 -2.01 2.76 -8.19
N LEU A 74 -3.25 2.47 -7.75
CA LEU A 74 -4.43 2.73 -8.58
C LEU A 74 -4.68 4.23 -8.74
N ASP A 75 -4.63 5.03 -7.67
CA ASP A 75 -4.76 6.50 -7.75
C ASP A 75 -3.71 7.09 -8.70
N ALA A 76 -2.45 6.65 -8.59
CA ALA A 76 -1.39 7.10 -9.50
C ALA A 76 -1.63 6.70 -10.96
N TYR A 77 -2.19 5.51 -11.22
CA TYR A 77 -2.55 5.08 -12.57
C TYR A 77 -3.77 5.85 -13.13
N GLU A 78 -4.78 6.13 -12.30
CA GLU A 78 -5.94 6.91 -12.72
C GLU A 78 -5.56 8.34 -13.11
N ARG A 79 -4.59 8.92 -12.40
CA ARG A 79 -4.02 10.25 -12.68
C ARG A 79 -3.07 10.25 -13.88
N HIS A 80 -2.32 9.17 -14.08
CA HIS A 80 -1.33 9.01 -15.17
C HIS A 80 -1.53 7.69 -15.93
N PRO A 81 -2.57 7.56 -16.77
CA PRO A 81 -2.90 6.29 -17.44
C PRO A 81 -1.83 5.73 -18.38
N GLU A 82 -0.87 6.57 -18.79
CA GLU A 82 0.29 6.15 -19.57
C GLU A 82 1.32 5.35 -18.75
N LYS A 83 1.35 5.53 -17.42
CA LYS A 83 2.25 4.83 -16.47
C LYS A 83 1.67 3.48 -16.05
N LYS A 84 1.60 2.56 -17.01
CA LYS A 84 1.01 1.22 -16.83
C LYS A 84 1.69 0.37 -15.76
N GLU A 85 2.93 0.70 -15.39
CA GLU A 85 3.67 0.09 -14.29
C GLU A 85 2.90 0.13 -12.96
N TYR A 86 2.15 1.19 -12.68
CA TYR A 86 1.38 1.32 -11.44
C TYR A 86 0.17 0.38 -11.44
N LEU A 87 -0.56 0.28 -12.55
CA LEU A 87 -1.64 -0.72 -12.66
C LEU A 87 -1.11 -2.15 -12.50
N ASN A 88 0.07 -2.43 -13.06
CA ASN A 88 0.70 -3.74 -12.92
C ASN A 88 1.16 -4.00 -11.48
N ALA A 89 1.68 -2.98 -10.78
CA ALA A 89 2.04 -3.07 -9.38
C ALA A 89 0.83 -3.34 -8.50
N ALA A 90 -0.27 -2.59 -8.66
CA ALA A 90 -1.51 -2.82 -7.92
C ALA A 90 -2.03 -4.27 -8.10
N LYS A 91 -1.99 -4.79 -9.33
CA LYS A 91 -2.37 -6.19 -9.61
C LYS A 91 -1.43 -7.19 -8.93
N ALA A 92 -0.13 -6.96 -8.97
CA ALA A 92 0.86 -7.83 -8.35
C ALA A 92 0.70 -7.86 -6.82
N VAL A 93 0.47 -6.70 -6.19
CA VAL A 93 0.17 -6.58 -4.76
C VAL A 93 -1.13 -7.32 -4.41
N TRP A 94 -2.17 -7.18 -5.23
CA TRP A 94 -3.40 -7.94 -5.03
C TRP A 94 -3.21 -9.46 -5.14
N ASP A 95 -2.42 -9.91 -6.12
CA ASP A 95 -2.06 -11.32 -6.26
C ASP A 95 -1.27 -11.81 -5.04
N TYR A 96 -0.34 -11.01 -4.52
CA TYR A 96 0.37 -11.30 -3.28
C TYR A 96 -0.55 -11.38 -2.06
N ILE A 97 -1.48 -10.43 -1.89
CA ILE A 97 -2.45 -10.45 -0.80
C ILE A 97 -3.26 -11.74 -0.82
N LYS A 98 -3.80 -12.11 -1.99
CA LYS A 98 -4.60 -13.34 -2.13
C LYS A 98 -3.81 -14.60 -1.81
N GLU A 99 -2.54 -14.65 -2.19
CA GLU A 99 -1.69 -15.81 -1.98
C GLU A 99 -1.18 -15.92 -0.54
N VAL A 100 -0.77 -14.80 0.05
CA VAL A 100 0.08 -14.78 1.25
C VAL A 100 -0.61 -14.15 2.46
N ILE A 101 -1.33 -13.04 2.28
CA ILE A 101 -1.90 -12.26 3.40
C ILE A 101 -3.27 -12.79 3.83
N ILE A 102 -4.12 -13.23 2.89
CA ILE A 102 -5.44 -13.79 3.22
C ILE A 102 -5.29 -15.14 3.92
N ASP A 103 -5.71 -15.22 5.18
CA ASP A 103 -5.81 -16.48 5.90
C ASP A 103 -6.85 -17.41 5.26
N LYS A 104 -6.46 -18.66 5.01
CA LYS A 104 -7.29 -19.68 4.36
C LYS A 104 -8.09 -20.52 5.35
N ARG A 105 -7.90 -20.32 6.66
CA ARG A 105 -8.67 -21.01 7.70
C ARG A 105 -10.12 -20.53 7.69
N GLU A 106 -11.05 -21.44 7.99
CA GLU A 106 -12.47 -21.12 8.09
C GLU A 106 -12.73 -20.08 9.19
N GLY A 107 -13.61 -19.10 8.92
CA GLY A 107 -13.95 -18.03 9.86
C GLY A 107 -12.81 -17.04 10.15
N SER A 108 -11.76 -17.03 9.33
CA SER A 108 -10.60 -16.14 9.49
C SER A 108 -10.69 -14.91 8.58
N GLU A 109 -9.67 -14.06 8.67
CA GLU A 109 -9.51 -12.79 7.94
C GLU A 109 -8.02 -12.69 7.55
N TRP A 110 -7.53 -11.58 7.00
CA TRP A 110 -6.12 -11.39 6.70
C TRP A 110 -5.24 -11.55 7.95
N TYR A 111 -4.05 -12.14 7.78
CA TYR A 111 -3.02 -12.15 8.82
C TYR A 111 -2.56 -10.74 9.17
N TRP A 112 -1.98 -10.53 10.36
CA TRP A 112 -1.40 -9.23 10.72
C TRP A 112 -0.24 -8.83 9.82
N TYR A 113 0.72 -9.75 9.72
CA TYR A 113 1.87 -9.67 8.85
C TYR A 113 2.32 -11.08 8.49
N VAL A 114 3.15 -11.16 7.47
CA VAL A 114 3.93 -12.35 7.13
C VAL A 114 5.40 -11.92 7.15
N ASP A 115 6.25 -12.70 7.82
CA ASP A 115 7.68 -12.39 7.90
C ASP A 115 8.40 -12.64 6.56
N ALA A 116 9.71 -12.33 6.52
CA ALA A 116 10.53 -12.46 5.31
C ALA A 116 10.60 -13.90 4.78
N GLU A 117 10.42 -14.89 5.65
CA GLU A 117 10.43 -16.32 5.33
C GLU A 117 9.06 -16.83 4.86
N GLY A 118 8.03 -15.97 4.84
CA GLY A 118 6.68 -16.34 4.41
C GLY A 118 5.85 -16.97 5.53
N VAL A 119 6.26 -16.85 6.80
CA VAL A 119 5.53 -17.39 7.95
C VAL A 119 4.54 -16.35 8.47
N PRO A 120 3.23 -16.69 8.53
CA PRO A 120 2.24 -15.79 9.08
C PRO A 120 2.42 -15.56 10.58
N ALA A 121 2.17 -14.32 11.00
CA ALA A 121 2.14 -13.95 12.40
C ALA A 121 1.10 -14.75 13.20
N LYS A 122 1.40 -15.01 14.48
CA LYS A 122 0.47 -15.63 15.43
C LYS A 122 -0.39 -14.61 16.20
N GLU A 123 -0.35 -13.36 15.76
CA GLU A 123 -1.11 -12.25 16.36
C GLU A 123 -2.63 -12.45 16.20
N PRO A 124 -3.45 -11.82 17.05
CA PRO A 124 -4.90 -11.84 16.90
C PRO A 124 -5.37 -11.29 15.55
N ILE A 125 -6.41 -11.90 15.00
CA ILE A 125 -7.04 -11.47 13.74
C ILE A 125 -7.74 -10.10 13.90
N VAL A 126 -8.20 -9.79 15.11
CA VAL A 126 -8.83 -8.52 15.48
C VAL A 126 -8.29 -8.09 16.84
N GLU A 127 -7.81 -6.86 16.92
CA GLU A 127 -7.37 -6.21 18.16
C GLU A 127 -7.30 -4.68 17.94
N PRO A 128 -6.97 -3.84 18.94
CA PRO A 128 -7.06 -2.38 18.82
C PRO A 128 -6.36 -1.76 17.61
N TRP A 129 -5.29 -2.38 17.08
CA TRP A 129 -4.57 -1.89 15.89
C TRP A 129 -4.85 -2.67 14.59
N LYS A 130 -5.78 -3.63 14.61
CA LYS A 130 -6.29 -4.33 13.41
C LYS A 130 -7.80 -4.42 13.45
N CYS A 131 -8.41 -3.60 12.60
CA CYS A 131 -9.85 -3.43 12.44
C CYS A 131 -10.16 -3.38 10.93
N PRO A 132 -11.42 -3.55 10.50
CA PRO A 132 -11.77 -3.69 9.08
C PRO A 132 -11.69 -2.39 8.25
N TYR A 133 -10.84 -1.43 8.66
CA TYR A 133 -10.71 -0.12 8.01
C TYR A 133 -9.90 -0.19 6.71
N HIS A 134 -8.65 -0.69 6.79
CA HIS A 134 -7.72 -0.64 5.66
C HIS A 134 -8.05 -1.64 4.55
N ASN A 135 -8.69 -2.77 4.89
CA ASN A 135 -9.02 -3.84 3.96
C ASN A 135 -10.53 -3.90 3.60
N GLY A 136 -11.32 -2.94 4.09
CA GLY A 136 -12.78 -2.89 3.96
C GLY A 136 -13.30 -2.34 2.64
#